data_AF-A0A7V6C7V1-F1
#
_entry.id   AF-A0A7V6C7V1-F1
#
_cell.length_a   1.000
_cell.length_b   1.000
_cell.length_c   1.000
_cell.angle_alpha   90.00
_cell.angle_beta   90.00
_cell.angle_gamma   90.00
#
_symmetry.space_group_name_H-M   'P 1'
#
loop_
_entity.id
_entity.type
_entity.pdbx_description
1 polymer ?
#
loop_
_entity_poly.entity_id
_entity_poly.type
_entity_poly.pdbx_seq_one_letter_code
_entity_poly.pdbx_strand_id
1 'polypeptide(L)'
;MEVVCLGCGDRFVRDARHKNQCYCSRKQCQRKRKALWQKQKMINDPDYRLNQKQSRARWAKEHPGYWRRYREKHPEKAERNRLLQKMRNRNRTHRETLLIAKMDASKSCTIAPFGQFYLVPTIAKMDALKVNLHFISRGYP
;
A
#
# COMPACT_ATOMS: atom_id res chain seq x y z
N MET A 1 35.17 18.13 14.46
CA MET A 1 34.33 19.11 13.73
C MET A 1 32.88 18.78 14.03
N GLU A 2 32.21 19.68 14.74
CA GLU A 2 30.79 19.55 15.05
C GLU A 2 29.95 19.81 13.79
N VAL A 3 28.90 19.02 13.60
CA VAL A 3 27.94 19.18 12.50
C VAL A 3 26.52 18.98 13.00
N VAL A 4 25.56 19.51 12.26
CA VAL A 4 24.12 19.37 12.57
C VAL A 4 23.59 18.05 11.99
N CYS A 5 22.85 17.30 12.81
CA CYS A 5 22.20 16.07 12.39
C CYS A 5 20.97 16.35 11.53
N LEU A 6 20.94 15.82 10.30
CA LEU A 6 19.77 15.93 9.41
C LEU A 6 18.53 15.17 9.93
N GLY A 7 18.70 14.27 10.91
CA GLY A 7 17.62 13.48 11.48
C GLY A 7 16.87 14.16 12.63
N CYS A 8 17.59 14.85 13.52
CA CYS A 8 17.02 15.46 14.73
C CYS A 8 17.32 16.95 14.90
N GLY A 9 18.20 17.54 14.09
CA GLY A 9 18.59 18.96 14.21
C GLY A 9 19.65 19.23 15.28
N ASP A 10 20.01 18.25 16.11
CA ASP A 10 21.03 18.46 17.15
C ASP A 10 22.45 18.49 16.57
N ARG A 11 23.34 19.24 17.22
CA ARG A 11 24.78 19.20 16.96
C ARG A 11 25.37 17.90 17.47
N PHE A 12 26.33 17.34 16.72
CA PHE A 12 27.10 16.17 17.14
C PHE A 12 28.52 16.23 16.55
N VAL A 13 29.45 15.56 17.22
CA VAL A 13 30.83 15.41 16.74
C VAL A 13 30.88 14.27 15.72
N ARG A 14 31.35 14.56 14.49
CA ARG A 14 31.58 13.50 13.49
C ARG A 14 32.70 12.56 13.93
N ASP A 15 32.54 11.28 13.65
CA ASP A 15 33.65 10.32 13.75
C ASP A 15 34.73 10.66 12.72
N ALA A 16 35.99 10.69 13.16
CA ALA A 16 37.14 10.95 12.30
C ALA A 16 37.23 9.95 11.12
N ARG A 17 36.77 8.71 11.31
CA ARG A 17 36.71 7.66 10.28
C ARG A 17 35.62 7.90 9.24
N HIS A 18 34.62 8.71 9.57
CA HIS A 18 33.44 8.94 8.73
C HIS A 18 33.25 10.43 8.46
N LYS A 19 34.17 11.00 7.67
CA LYS A 19 34.18 12.43 7.31
C LYS A 19 32.84 12.92 6.75
N ASN A 20 32.07 12.08 6.05
CA ASN A 20 30.78 12.47 5.45
C ASN A 20 29.56 12.11 6.32
N GLN A 21 29.73 11.97 7.64
CA GLN A 21 28.62 11.64 8.54
C GLN A 21 27.68 12.85 8.72
N CYS A 22 26.43 12.71 8.27
CA CYS A 22 25.38 13.75 8.40
C CYS A 22 24.28 13.41 9.42
N TYR A 23 24.38 12.25 10.09
CA TYR A 23 23.41 11.78 11.08
C TYR A 23 24.13 11.35 12.35
N CYS A 24 23.62 11.79 13.51
CA CYS A 24 24.13 11.38 14.82
C CYS A 24 23.88 9.88 15.07
N SER A 25 24.58 9.30 16.05
CA SER A 25 24.53 7.87 16.39
C SER A 25 23.18 7.38 16.94
N ARG A 26 22.26 8.31 17.30
CA ARG A 26 20.93 7.98 17.83
C ARG A 26 20.17 7.05 16.88
N LYS A 27 19.58 5.98 17.43
CA LYS A 27 18.88 4.92 16.66
C LYS A 27 17.82 5.49 15.71
N GLN A 28 17.08 6.51 16.13
CA GLN A 28 16.03 7.12 15.31
C GLN A 28 16.61 7.83 14.08
N CYS A 29 17.69 8.59 14.24
CA CYS A 29 18.39 9.30 13.17
C CYS A 29 19.06 8.32 12.19
N GLN A 30 19.64 7.24 12.71
CA GLN A 30 20.21 6.17 11.90
C GLN A 30 19.14 5.41 11.09
N ARG A 31 17.95 5.20 11.66
CA ARG A 31 16.79 4.65 10.91
C ARG A 31 16.36 5.58 9.78
N LYS A 32 16.26 6.89 10.03
CA LYS A 32 15.96 7.90 8.99
C LYS A 32 16.99 7.87 7.87
N ARG A 33 18.29 7.85 8.20
CA ARG A 33 19.39 7.74 7.22
C ARG A 33 19.23 6.51 6.32
N LYS A 34 19.08 5.32 6.93
CA LYS A 34 18.94 4.06 6.19
C LYS A 34 17.69 4.04 5.31
N ALA A 35 16.58 4.58 5.81
CA ALA A 35 15.33 4.68 5.04
C ALA A 35 15.48 5.63 3.84
N LEU A 36 16.15 6.77 4.00
CA LEU A 36 16.43 7.69 2.88
C LEU A 36 17.32 7.04 1.82
N TRP A 37 18.41 6.41 2.26
CA TRP A 37 19.30 5.67 1.36
C TRP A 37 18.56 4.58 0.60
N GLN A 38 17.74 3.78 1.28
CA GLN A 38 16.95 2.73 0.65
C GLN A 38 15.96 3.32 -0.37
N LYS A 39 15.30 4.43 -0.04
CA LYS A 39 14.39 5.12 -0.96
C LYS A 39 15.12 5.58 -2.22
N GLN A 40 16.29 6.23 -2.07
CA GLN A 40 17.11 6.68 -3.18
C GLN A 40 17.60 5.51 -4.04
N LYS A 41 18.07 4.43 -3.41
CA LYS A 41 18.46 3.21 -4.13
C LYS A 41 17.31 2.59 -4.90
N MET A 42 16.11 2.50 -4.32
CA MET A 42 14.94 1.98 -5.02
C MET A 42 14.52 2.81 -6.25
N ILE A 43 14.84 4.10 -6.28
CA ILE A 43 14.54 5.01 -7.41
C ILE A 43 15.63 4.92 -8.48
N ASN A 44 16.89 5.03 -8.07
CA ASN A 44 18.01 5.25 -8.99
C ASN A 44 18.66 3.94 -9.48
N ASP A 45 18.39 2.81 -8.83
CA ASP A 45 19.07 1.54 -9.08
C ASP A 45 18.04 0.46 -9.47
N PRO A 46 17.79 0.28 -10.79
CA PRO A 46 16.78 -0.65 -11.28
C PRO A 46 17.12 -2.11 -10.96
N ASP A 47 18.41 -2.47 -10.96
CA ASP A 47 18.90 -3.82 -10.64
C ASP A 47 18.68 -4.13 -9.16
N TYR A 48 19.00 -3.18 -8.27
CA TYR A 48 18.70 -3.31 -6.85
C TYR A 48 17.20 -3.55 -6.59
N ARG A 49 16.34 -2.80 -7.29
CA ARG A 49 14.88 -2.97 -7.21
C ARG A 49 14.42 -4.34 -7.71
N LEU A 50 14.98 -4.82 -8.83
CA LEU A 50 14.65 -6.15 -9.39
C LEU A 50 15.09 -7.27 -8.44
N ASN A 51 16.33 -7.21 -7.95
CA ASN A 51 16.87 -8.17 -7.00
C ASN A 51 16.04 -8.23 -5.71
N GLN A 52 15.60 -7.08 -5.19
CA GLN A 52 14.72 -7.04 -4.02
C GLN A 52 13.34 -7.64 -4.31
N LYS A 53 12.80 -7.47 -5.53
CA LYS A 53 11.53 -8.11 -5.94
C LYS A 53 11.69 -9.63 -6.03
N GLN A 54 12.74 -10.11 -6.69
CA GLN A 54 13.01 -11.54 -6.85
C GLN A 54 13.26 -12.23 -5.50
N SER A 55 14.06 -11.62 -4.63
CA SER A 55 14.32 -12.13 -3.28
C SER A 55 13.04 -12.26 -2.46
N ARG A 56 12.17 -11.24 -2.48
CA ARG A 56 10.86 -11.31 -1.81
C ARG A 56 9.96 -12.41 -2.37
N ALA A 57 9.93 -12.57 -3.70
CA ALA A 57 9.15 -13.61 -4.35
C ALA A 57 9.65 -15.02 -4.00
N ARG A 58 10.97 -15.23 -4.04
CA ARG A 58 11.61 -16.49 -3.65
C ARG A 58 11.30 -16.84 -2.20
N TRP A 59 11.50 -15.87 -1.29
CA TRP A 59 11.21 -16.08 0.12
C TRP A 59 9.74 -16.44 0.37
N ALA A 60 8.80 -15.77 -0.30
CA ALA A 60 7.38 -16.06 -0.17
C ALA A 60 7.02 -17.46 -0.72
N LYS A 61 7.68 -17.91 -1.80
CA LYS A 61 7.51 -19.25 -2.36
C LYS A 61 8.04 -20.33 -1.41
N GLU A 62 9.19 -20.08 -0.77
CA GLU A 62 9.81 -20.99 0.19
C GLU A 62 9.06 -21.05 1.53
N HIS A 63 8.33 -19.97 1.89
CA HIS A 63 7.67 -19.84 3.19
C HIS A 63 6.14 -19.65 3.05
N PRO A 64 5.42 -20.61 2.44
CA PRO A 64 3.97 -20.51 2.29
C PRO A 64 3.30 -20.47 3.67
N GLY A 65 2.24 -19.66 3.77
CA GLY A 65 1.47 -19.49 5.00
C GLY A 65 2.23 -18.82 6.16
N TYR A 66 3.48 -18.39 5.99
CA TYR A 66 4.25 -17.72 7.06
C TYR A 66 3.48 -16.52 7.63
N TRP A 67 2.99 -15.63 6.77
CA TRP A 67 2.31 -14.41 7.24
C TRP A 67 1.00 -14.68 7.97
N ARG A 68 0.32 -15.78 7.64
CA ARG A 68 -0.87 -16.23 8.37
C ARG A 68 -0.48 -16.66 9.77
N ARG A 69 0.47 -17.60 9.87
CA ARG A 69 1.00 -18.10 11.16
C ARG A 69 1.58 -16.97 12.02
N TYR A 70 2.30 -16.03 11.42
CA TYR A 70 2.86 -14.86 12.12
C TYR A 70 1.76 -13.98 12.72
N ARG A 71 0.65 -13.74 12.00
CA ARG A 71 -0.47 -12.95 12.51
C ARG A 71 -1.25 -13.68 13.61
N GLU A 72 -1.44 -14.99 13.47
CA GLU A 72 -2.06 -15.83 14.49
C GLU A 72 -1.24 -15.82 15.79
N LYS A 73 0.10 -15.92 15.68
CA LYS A 73 1.00 -15.85 16.85
C LYS A 73 1.09 -14.45 17.46
N HIS A 74 0.79 -13.39 16.72
CA HIS A 74 0.98 -11.99 17.16
C HIS A 74 -0.31 -11.17 16.95
N PRO A 75 -1.41 -11.53 17.63
CA PRO A 75 -2.73 -10.95 17.37
C PRO A 75 -2.78 -9.44 17.68
N GLU A 76 -2.15 -8.98 18.76
CA GLU A 76 -2.09 -7.56 19.14
C GLU A 76 -1.42 -6.70 18.06
N LYS A 77 -0.28 -7.16 17.52
CA LYS A 77 0.42 -6.47 16.43
C LYS A 77 -0.42 -6.47 15.17
N ALA A 78 -1.10 -7.57 14.87
CA ALA A 78 -1.97 -7.67 13.71
C ALA A 78 -3.15 -6.70 13.82
N GLU A 79 -3.77 -6.59 14.99
CA GLU A 79 -4.87 -5.67 15.26
C GLU A 79 -4.45 -4.21 15.19
N ARG A 80 -3.37 -3.83 15.88
CA ARG A 80 -2.80 -2.48 15.79
C ARG A 80 -2.54 -2.09 14.34
N ASN A 81 -1.95 -2.99 13.55
CA ASN A 81 -1.68 -2.73 12.13
C ASN A 81 -2.97 -2.57 11.31
N ARG A 82 -4.02 -3.35 11.60
CA ARG A 82 -5.35 -3.18 10.97
C ARG A 82 -5.96 -1.83 11.30
N LEU A 83 -5.94 -1.40 12.56
CA LEU A 83 -6.46 -0.09 12.99
C LEU A 83 -5.70 1.07 12.34
N LEU A 84 -4.36 1.01 12.32
CA LEU A 84 -3.52 2.03 11.66
C LEU A 84 -3.74 2.06 10.14
N GLN A 85 -4.04 0.91 9.51
CA GLN A 85 -4.42 0.88 8.11
C GLN A 85 -5.78 1.56 7.87
N LYS A 86 -6.78 1.34 8.73
CA LYS A 86 -8.08 2.03 8.66
C LYS A 86 -7.91 3.55 8.76
N MET A 87 -7.11 4.03 9.72
CA MET A 87 -6.81 5.46 9.86
C MET A 87 -6.12 6.03 8.61
N ARG A 88 -5.10 5.35 8.09
CA ARG A 88 -4.41 5.77 6.85
C ARG A 88 -5.34 5.80 5.65
N ASN A 89 -6.25 4.83 5.54
CA ASN A 89 -7.24 4.79 4.47
C ASN A 89 -8.19 5.99 4.58
N ARG A 90 -8.75 6.26 5.78
CA ARG A 90 -9.62 7.41 6.04
C ARG A 90 -8.94 8.74 5.69
N ASN A 91 -7.69 8.91 6.09
CA ASN A 91 -6.92 10.13 5.80
C ASN A 91 -6.60 10.30 4.30
N ARG A 92 -6.56 9.20 3.53
CA ARG A 92 -6.43 9.25 2.06
C ARG A 92 -7.76 9.59 1.38
N THR A 93 -8.87 9.05 1.87
CA THR A 93 -10.22 9.35 1.32
C THR A 93 -10.56 10.84 1.41
N HIS A 94 -10.03 11.55 2.41
CA HIS A 94 -10.22 13.00 2.57
C HIS A 94 -9.33 13.86 1.66
N ARG A 95 -8.36 13.25 0.95
CA ARG A 95 -7.30 13.90 0.16
C ARG A 95 -7.35 13.50 -1.32
N GLU A 96 -8.56 13.36 -1.86
CA GLU A 96 -8.85 12.91 -3.23
C GLU A 96 -8.93 11.38 -3.39
N THR A 97 -9.89 10.98 -4.22
CA THR A 97 -10.30 9.67 -4.70
C THR A 97 -9.17 8.83 -5.31
N LEU A 98 -8.11 8.54 -4.56
CA LEU A 98 -7.11 7.56 -4.96
C LEU A 98 -7.41 6.26 -4.22
N LEU A 99 -8.41 5.57 -4.79
CA LEU A 99 -8.61 4.14 -4.64
C LEU A 99 -7.23 3.46 -4.61
N ILE A 100 -7.00 2.63 -3.59
CA ILE A 100 -5.90 1.67 -3.61
C ILE A 100 -5.92 1.04 -4.99
N ALA A 101 -4.78 1.03 -5.68
CA ALA A 101 -4.63 0.33 -6.95
C ALA A 101 -5.02 -1.15 -6.75
N LYS A 102 -6.31 -1.43 -6.91
CA LYS A 102 -6.81 -2.73 -7.31
C LYS A 102 -6.43 -2.80 -8.77
N MET A 103 -5.44 -3.62 -9.10
CA MET A 103 -5.09 -3.83 -10.51
C MET A 103 -6.28 -4.43 -11.30
N ASP A 104 -7.28 -4.99 -10.59
CA ASP A 104 -8.44 -5.67 -11.17
C ASP A 104 -9.79 -5.00 -10.84
N ALA A 105 -9.81 -3.73 -10.42
CA ALA A 105 -11.09 -3.03 -10.31
C ALA A 105 -11.57 -2.65 -11.72
N SER A 106 -12.60 -3.33 -12.21
CA SER A 106 -13.35 -2.88 -13.38
C SER A 106 -13.74 -1.42 -13.17
N LYS A 107 -13.42 -0.57 -14.15
CA LYS A 107 -13.88 0.82 -14.17
C LYS A 107 -15.40 0.78 -13.99
N SER A 108 -15.94 1.56 -13.07
CA SER A 108 -17.39 1.76 -13.01
C SER A 108 -17.80 2.41 -14.33
N CYS A 109 -18.23 1.59 -15.28
CA CYS A 109 -18.97 2.07 -16.42
C CYS A 109 -20.24 2.70 -15.84
N THR A 110 -20.48 3.97 -16.13
CA THR A 110 -21.79 4.57 -15.92
C THR A 110 -22.71 3.93 -16.94
N ILE A 111 -23.14 2.71 -16.63
CA ILE A 111 -24.10 1.99 -17.44
C ILE A 111 -25.38 2.80 -17.33
N ALA A 112 -25.80 3.44 -18.44
CA ALA A 112 -27.17 3.88 -18.56
C ALA A 112 -28.03 2.61 -18.36
N PRO A 113 -28.87 2.53 -17.32
CA PRO A 113 -29.55 1.29 -16.93
C PRO A 113 -30.74 1.01 -17.85
N PHE A 114 -30.56 1.22 -19.15
CA PHE A 114 -31.55 1.01 -20.19
C PHE A 114 -31.10 -0.17 -21.04
N GLY A 115 -32.00 -1.13 -21.24
CA GLY A 115 -31.77 -2.29 -22.08
C GLY A 115 -31.73 -3.61 -21.31
N GLN A 116 -31.14 -4.61 -21.94
CA GLN A 116 -31.18 -6.00 -21.49
C GLN A 116 -29.96 -6.35 -20.63
N PHE A 117 -30.22 -6.88 -19.44
CA PHE A 117 -29.22 -7.30 -18.46
C PHE A 117 -29.40 -8.77 -18.08
N TYR A 118 -28.31 -9.39 -17.65
CA TYR A 118 -28.33 -10.73 -17.07
C TYR A 118 -27.85 -10.65 -15.62
N LEU A 119 -28.69 -11.08 -14.68
CA LEU A 119 -28.33 -11.22 -13.28
C LEU A 119 -27.70 -12.61 -13.09
N VAL A 120 -26.41 -12.62 -12.79
CA VAL A 120 -25.65 -13.85 -12.55
C VAL A 120 -25.33 -13.96 -11.05
N PRO A 121 -25.83 -14.98 -10.34
CA PRO A 121 -25.54 -15.15 -8.92
C PRO A 121 -24.06 -15.47 -8.71
N THR A 122 -23.39 -14.68 -7.88
CA THR A 122 -21.92 -14.74 -7.73
C THR A 122 -21.45 -15.91 -6.85
N ILE A 123 -22.36 -16.57 -6.13
CA ILE A 123 -22.03 -17.55 -5.07
C ILE A 123 -22.62 -18.95 -5.37
N ALA A 124 -23.68 -19.07 -6.18
CA ALA A 124 -24.33 -20.36 -6.46
C ALA A 124 -24.42 -20.62 -7.97
N LYS A 125 -24.28 -21.90 -8.39
CA LYS A 125 -24.49 -22.38 -9.76
C LYS A 125 -25.98 -22.40 -10.10
N MET A 126 -26.54 -21.24 -10.40
CA MET A 126 -27.90 -21.11 -10.93
C MET A 126 -27.84 -20.32 -12.24
N ASP A 127 -28.74 -20.64 -13.17
CA ASP A 127 -28.78 -20.01 -14.49
C ASP A 127 -29.02 -18.50 -14.39
N ALA A 128 -28.45 -17.75 -15.34
CA ALA A 128 -28.53 -16.30 -15.37
C ALA A 128 -29.96 -15.83 -15.69
N LEU A 129 -30.49 -14.91 -14.89
CA LEU A 129 -31.82 -14.34 -15.11
C LEU A 129 -31.75 -13.14 -16.05
N LYS A 130 -32.47 -13.19 -17.18
CA LYS A 130 -32.57 -12.09 -18.14
C LYS A 130 -33.61 -11.04 -17.67
N VAL A 131 -33.19 -9.79 -17.51
CA VAL A 131 -34.01 -8.66 -17.05
C VAL A 131 -33.89 -7.49 -18.02
N ASN A 132 -35.00 -6.84 -18.38
CA ASN A 132 -35.00 -5.62 -19.18
C ASN A 132 -35.38 -4.42 -18.30
N LEU A 133 -34.55 -3.38 -18.33
CA LEU A 133 -34.79 -2.13 -17.59
C LEU A 133 -35.21 -1.03 -18.59
N HIS A 134 -36.36 -0.42 -18.32
CA HIS A 134 -36.92 0.67 -19.13
C HIS A 134 -37.14 1.92 -18.27
N PHE A 135 -36.83 3.10 -18.81
CA PHE A 135 -37.13 4.36 -18.14
C PHE A 135 -38.53 4.82 -18.53
N ILE A 136 -39.38 5.07 -17.55
CA ILE A 136 -40.69 5.70 -17.75
C ILE A 136 -40.55 7.14 -17.27
N SER A 137 -40.43 8.08 -18.21
CA SER A 137 -40.56 9.50 -17.87
C SER A 137 -42.01 9.77 -17.48
N ARG A 138 -42.29 9.98 -16.20
CA ARG A 138 -43.56 10.61 -15.81
C ARG A 138 -43.49 12.08 -16.19
N GLY A 139 -43.98 12.38 -17.38
CA GLY A 139 -44.22 13.73 -17.84
C GLY A 139 -45.36 13.71 -18.85
N TYR A 140 -46.57 13.88 -18.35
CA TYR A 140 -47.74 14.31 -19.12
C TYR A 140 -48.80 14.84 -18.12
N PRO A 141 -49.60 15.82 -18.57
CA PRO A 141 -49.41 17.26 -18.41
C PRO A 141 -49.93 17.82 -17.06
#